data_AF-A0A7S3PNN9-F1
#
_entry.id   AF-A0A7S3PNN9-F1
#
_cell.length_a   1.000
_cell.length_b   1.000
_cell.length_c   1.000
_cell.angle_alpha   90.00
_cell.angle_beta   90.00
_cell.angle_gamma   90.00
#
_symmetry.space_group_name_H-M   'P 1'
#
loop_
_entity.id
_entity.type
_entity.pdbx_description
1 polymer ?
#
loop_
_entity_poly.entity_id
_entity_poly.type
_entity_poly.pdbx_seq_one_letter_code
_entity_poly.pdbx_strand_id
1 'polypeptide(L)'
;MTGSKMAKVLRLAQKAQTPVSMKILLDSGTGRLLGRKASGKLKSVNSTAADRELKKLARLQIASFLKREMPIRFAHRVRDLDSLPYGLNTMASIRGIQNDYVRSAEEILNITNDFQEDDTDFKMVLTNIFTRHGDTLIEVARG
;
A
#
# COMPACT_ATOMS: atom_id res chain seq x y z
N MET A 1 23.03 -2.07 -10.44
CA MET A 1 21.70 -2.70 -10.62
C MET A 1 20.52 -1.90 -10.01
N THR A 2 20.75 -0.83 -9.24
CA THR A 2 19.72 -0.04 -8.53
C THR A 2 18.98 1.00 -9.38
N GLY A 3 19.64 1.60 -10.39
CA GLY A 3 19.05 2.69 -11.19
C GLY A 3 17.78 2.33 -11.99
N SER A 4 17.73 1.13 -12.58
CA SER A 4 16.56 0.68 -13.37
C SER A 4 15.31 0.49 -12.51
N LYS A 5 15.49 0.07 -11.26
CA LYS A 5 14.41 -0.19 -10.30
C LYS A 5 13.79 1.12 -9.81
N MET A 6 14.67 2.04 -9.40
CA MET A 6 14.30 3.39 -8.98
C MET A 6 13.55 4.14 -10.10
N ALA A 7 14.03 4.07 -11.35
CA ALA A 7 13.34 4.69 -12.49
C ALA A 7 11.92 4.14 -12.69
N LYS A 8 11.73 2.81 -12.57
CA LYS A 8 10.40 2.18 -12.65
C LYS A 8 9.46 2.69 -11.56
N VAL A 9 9.95 2.80 -10.32
CA VAL A 9 9.17 3.30 -9.19
C VAL A 9 8.83 4.78 -9.37
N LEU A 10 9.79 5.63 -9.75
CA LEU A 10 9.59 7.07 -9.94
C LEU A 10 8.53 7.41 -10.99
N ARG A 11 8.35 6.57 -12.03
CA ARG A 11 7.25 6.74 -13.00
C ARG A 11 5.87 6.72 -12.32
N LEU A 12 5.71 6.01 -11.21
CA LEU A 12 4.45 5.96 -10.46
C LEU A 12 4.15 7.28 -9.74
N ALA A 13 5.14 8.12 -9.46
CA ALA A 13 4.96 9.43 -8.84
C ALA A 13 4.24 10.44 -9.76
N GLN A 14 4.04 10.10 -11.04
CA GLN A 14 3.21 10.86 -11.97
C GLN A 14 1.70 10.66 -11.71
N LYS A 15 1.33 9.56 -11.05
CA LYS A 15 -0.06 9.28 -10.67
C LYS A 15 -0.40 10.07 -9.41
N ALA A 16 -1.62 10.64 -9.38
CA ALA A 16 -2.14 11.28 -8.17
C ALA A 16 -2.37 10.25 -7.06
N GLN A 17 -2.12 10.65 -5.82
CA GLN A 17 -2.46 9.87 -4.63
C GLN A 17 -3.96 9.98 -4.36
N THR A 18 -4.58 8.88 -3.94
CA THR A 18 -6.00 8.84 -3.58
C THR A 18 -6.15 9.21 -2.11
N PRO A 19 -6.68 10.39 -1.73
CA PRO A 19 -6.96 10.70 -0.33
C PRO A 19 -8.11 9.82 0.19
N VAL A 20 -8.02 9.39 1.45
CA VAL A 20 -9.06 8.58 2.11
C VAL A 20 -9.53 9.32 3.34
N SER A 21 -10.82 9.65 3.40
CA SER A 21 -11.42 10.26 4.59
C SER A 21 -11.78 9.20 5.63
N MET A 22 -11.93 9.62 6.89
CA MET A 22 -12.33 8.72 7.99
C MET A 22 -13.66 8.00 7.71
N LYS A 23 -14.61 8.69 7.08
CA LYS A 23 -15.88 8.08 6.66
C LYS A 23 -15.66 6.93 5.67
N ILE A 24 -14.83 7.14 4.64
CA ILE A 24 -14.52 6.11 3.64
C ILE A 24 -13.75 4.95 4.25
N LEU A 25 -12.84 5.22 5.19
CA LEU A 25 -12.12 4.19 5.93
C LEU A 25 -13.09 3.27 6.69
N LEU A 26 -14.03 3.85 7.45
CA LEU A 26 -15.03 3.09 8.20
C LEU A 26 -16.02 2.35 7.28
N ASP A 27 -16.49 3.02 6.22
CA ASP A 27 -17.46 2.43 5.29
C ASP A 27 -16.85 1.31 4.45
N SER A 28 -15.56 1.38 4.10
CA SER A 28 -14.83 0.31 3.40
C SER A 28 -14.55 -0.88 4.32
N GLY A 29 -14.11 -0.63 5.56
CA GLY A 29 -13.87 -1.70 6.54
C GLY A 29 -15.14 -2.47 6.93
N THR A 30 -16.29 -1.82 6.89
CA THR A 30 -17.61 -2.45 7.15
C THR A 30 -18.27 -3.02 5.89
N GLY A 31 -17.65 -2.87 4.72
CA GLY A 31 -18.20 -3.37 3.45
C GLY A 31 -19.40 -2.57 2.92
N ARG A 32 -19.74 -1.41 3.49
CA ARG A 32 -20.87 -0.57 3.05
C ARG A 32 -20.67 0.00 1.64
N LEU A 33 -19.41 0.14 1.19
CA LEU A 33 -19.07 0.63 -0.14
C LEU A 33 -19.10 -0.47 -1.21
N LEU A 34 -19.34 -1.74 -0.83
CA LEU A 34 -19.55 -2.82 -1.78
C LEU A 34 -20.92 -2.63 -2.44
N GLY A 35 -20.92 -2.49 -3.77
CA GLY A 35 -22.08 -2.04 -4.54
C GLY A 35 -23.37 -2.83 -4.24
N ARG A 36 -24.52 -2.16 -4.43
CA ARG A 36 -25.87 -2.65 -4.15
C ARG A 36 -26.22 -4.02 -4.77
N LYS A 37 -25.49 -4.46 -5.79
CA LYS A 37 -25.61 -5.80 -6.41
C LYS A 37 -25.05 -6.94 -5.53
N ALA A 38 -24.03 -6.67 -4.71
CA ALA A 38 -23.54 -7.61 -3.70
C ALA A 38 -24.52 -7.69 -2.52
N SER A 39 -25.05 -6.55 -2.07
CA SER A 39 -26.01 -6.52 -0.95
C SER A 39 -27.41 -7.04 -1.31
N GLY A 40 -27.83 -6.97 -2.59
CA GLY A 40 -29.08 -7.56 -3.06
C GLY A 40 -29.14 -9.09 -3.00
N LYS A 41 -27.99 -9.77 -3.16
CA LYS A 41 -27.85 -11.24 -3.08
C LYS A 41 -27.76 -11.74 -1.64
N LEU A 42 -27.36 -10.88 -0.70
CA LEU A 42 -27.18 -11.20 0.73
C LEU A 42 -28.46 -11.12 1.58
N LYS A 43 -29.55 -10.54 1.06
CA LYS A 43 -30.81 -10.35 1.82
C LYS A 43 -31.62 -11.64 2.06
N SER A 44 -31.18 -12.78 1.51
CA SER A 44 -31.93 -14.06 1.51
C SER A 44 -31.23 -15.20 2.27
N VAL A 45 -30.09 -14.96 2.93
CA VAL A 45 -29.27 -16.02 3.55
C VAL A 45 -29.06 -15.72 5.03
N ASN A 46 -28.97 -16.77 5.86
CA ASN A 46 -28.61 -16.68 7.29
C ASN A 46 -27.53 -15.62 7.53
N SER A 47 -27.79 -14.71 8.48
CA SER A 47 -27.01 -13.48 8.72
C SER A 47 -25.50 -13.72 8.83
N THR A 48 -25.09 -14.83 9.44
CA THR A 48 -23.68 -15.14 9.70
C THR A 48 -22.86 -15.51 8.45
N ALA A 49 -23.45 -16.18 7.46
CA ALA A 49 -22.76 -16.55 6.22
C ALA A 49 -22.66 -15.34 5.26
N ALA A 50 -23.74 -14.55 5.19
CA ALA A 50 -23.79 -13.29 4.48
C ALA A 50 -22.72 -12.31 5.00
N ASP A 51 -22.59 -12.17 6.32
CA ASP A 51 -21.60 -11.30 6.95
C ASP A 51 -20.16 -11.72 6.67
N ARG A 52 -19.87 -13.04 6.62
CA ARG A 52 -18.55 -13.56 6.27
C ARG A 52 -18.16 -13.20 4.84
N GLU A 53 -19.08 -13.40 3.90
CA GLU A 53 -18.85 -13.07 2.49
C GLU A 53 -18.67 -11.55 2.30
N LEU A 54 -19.46 -10.72 2.97
CA LEU A 54 -19.30 -9.27 2.93
C LEU A 54 -17.92 -8.83 3.44
N LYS A 55 -17.48 -9.39 4.57
CA LYS A 55 -16.13 -9.13 5.12
C LYS A 55 -15.05 -9.59 4.16
N LYS A 56 -15.21 -10.75 3.51
CA LYS A 56 -14.26 -11.26 2.51
C LYS A 56 -14.14 -10.29 1.33
N LEU A 57 -15.25 -9.88 0.74
CA LEU A 57 -15.25 -8.92 -0.37
C LEU A 57 -14.65 -7.57 0.03
N ALA A 58 -14.92 -7.10 1.25
CA ALA A 58 -14.35 -5.85 1.76
C ALA A 58 -12.83 -5.96 1.88
N ARG A 59 -12.31 -7.08 2.38
CA ARG A 59 -10.86 -7.35 2.42
C ARG A 59 -10.24 -7.33 1.03
N LEU A 60 -10.84 -8.03 0.06
CA LEU A 60 -10.33 -8.07 -1.32
C LEU A 60 -10.31 -6.69 -1.97
N GLN A 61 -11.34 -5.87 -1.73
CA GLN A 61 -11.39 -4.48 -2.19
C GLN A 61 -10.26 -3.64 -1.58
N ILE A 62 -10.04 -3.77 -0.26
CA ILE A 62 -8.97 -3.04 0.45
C ILE A 62 -7.60 -3.51 -0.04
N ALA A 63 -7.37 -4.81 -0.17
CA ALA A 63 -6.11 -5.36 -0.67
C ALA A 63 -5.78 -4.85 -2.07
N SER A 64 -6.78 -4.85 -2.97
CA SER A 64 -6.67 -4.31 -4.32
C SER A 64 -6.36 -2.81 -4.34
N PHE A 65 -7.00 -2.05 -3.44
CA PHE A 65 -6.69 -0.63 -3.27
C PHE A 65 -5.24 -0.43 -2.82
N LEU A 66 -4.79 -1.13 -1.77
CA LEU A 66 -3.44 -0.99 -1.22
C LEU A 66 -2.35 -1.40 -2.21
N LYS A 67 -2.51 -2.52 -2.93
CA LYS A 67 -1.58 -2.98 -3.97
C LYS A 67 -1.37 -1.95 -5.08
N ARG A 68 -2.40 -1.17 -5.41
CA ARG A 68 -2.30 -0.07 -6.38
C ARG A 68 -1.74 1.22 -5.75
N GLU A 69 -2.23 1.59 -4.58
CA GLU A 69 -2.04 2.92 -3.99
C GLU A 69 -0.70 3.05 -3.26
N MET A 70 -0.24 2.03 -2.54
CA MET A 70 1.02 2.12 -1.78
C MET A 70 2.24 2.34 -2.66
N PRO A 71 2.45 1.63 -3.80
CA PRO A 71 3.59 1.89 -4.67
C PRO A 71 3.61 3.31 -5.22
N ILE A 72 2.44 3.90 -5.47
CA ILE A 72 2.33 5.31 -5.87
C ILE A 72 2.83 6.20 -4.73
N ARG A 73 2.34 5.98 -3.50
CA ARG A 73 2.75 6.77 -2.32
C ARG A 73 4.24 6.67 -2.03
N PHE A 74 4.81 5.47 -2.12
CA PHE A 74 6.25 5.27 -1.97
C PHE A 74 7.05 5.96 -3.07
N ALA A 75 6.57 5.95 -4.32
CA ALA A 75 7.23 6.67 -5.41
C ALA A 75 7.29 8.18 -5.18
N HIS A 76 6.22 8.79 -4.66
CA HIS A 76 6.24 10.19 -4.26
C HIS A 76 7.27 10.43 -3.15
N ARG A 77 7.36 9.55 -2.14
CA ARG A 77 8.40 9.67 -1.09
C ARG A 77 9.82 9.52 -1.60
N VAL A 78 10.06 8.60 -2.52
CA VAL A 78 11.37 8.47 -3.19
C VAL A 78 11.74 9.77 -3.90
N ARG A 79 10.80 10.38 -4.62
CA ARG A 79 11.01 11.68 -5.29
C ARG A 79 11.28 12.80 -4.29
N ASP A 80 10.50 12.88 -3.21
CA ASP A 80 10.67 13.91 -2.18
C ASP A 80 12.08 13.81 -1.55
N LEU A 81 12.51 12.60 -1.18
CA LEU A 81 13.84 12.33 -0.61
C LEU A 81 14.97 12.61 -1.60
N ASP A 82 14.76 12.35 -2.89
CA ASP A 82 15.73 12.64 -3.95
C ASP A 82 15.92 14.15 -4.17
N SER A 83 14.85 14.92 -3.94
CA SER A 83 14.81 16.37 -4.14
C SER A 83 15.25 17.20 -2.92
N LEU A 84 15.71 16.56 -1.84
CA LEU A 84 16.12 17.28 -0.64
C LEU A 84 17.29 18.23 -0.91
N PRO A 85 17.24 19.47 -0.38
CA PRO A 85 18.25 20.49 -0.63
C PRO A 85 19.56 20.21 0.12
N TYR A 86 20.58 21.04 -0.16
CA TYR A 86 21.86 21.08 0.57
C TYR A 86 22.64 19.75 0.57
N GLY A 87 22.38 18.87 -0.40
CA GLY A 87 23.04 17.57 -0.50
C GLY A 87 22.56 16.53 0.51
N LEU A 88 21.48 16.79 1.25
CA LEU A 88 20.89 15.84 2.20
C LEU A 88 20.50 14.52 1.51
N ASN A 89 20.04 14.59 0.26
CA ASN A 89 19.74 13.41 -0.57
C ASN A 89 20.95 12.49 -0.81
N THR A 90 22.19 13.00 -0.65
CA THR A 90 23.42 12.21 -0.80
C THR A 90 23.88 11.55 0.51
N MET A 91 23.27 11.87 1.64
CA MET A 91 23.63 11.28 2.93
C MET A 91 23.29 9.79 2.97
N ALA A 92 24.13 9.01 3.65
CA ALA A 92 23.97 7.56 3.69
C ALA A 92 22.65 7.12 4.35
N SER A 93 22.23 7.78 5.43
CA SER A 93 20.96 7.55 6.12
C SER A 93 19.77 7.77 5.17
N ILE A 94 19.72 8.93 4.51
CA ILE A 94 18.65 9.29 3.56
C ILE A 94 18.59 8.35 2.37
N ARG A 95 19.75 7.97 1.79
CA ARG A 95 19.80 6.97 0.70
C ARG A 95 19.33 5.59 1.15
N GLY A 96 19.62 5.21 2.41
CA GLY A 96 19.11 3.97 3.00
C GLY A 96 17.59 3.93 2.99
N ILE A 97 16.96 4.97 3.53
CA ILE A 97 15.50 5.12 3.56
C ILE A 97 14.90 5.15 2.15
N GLN A 98 15.52 5.89 1.23
CA GLN A 98 15.09 5.94 -0.17
C GLN A 98 15.09 4.54 -0.81
N ASN A 99 16.15 3.76 -0.59
CA ASN A 99 16.25 2.39 -1.07
C ASN A 99 15.19 1.48 -0.44
N ASP A 100 14.86 1.67 0.84
CA ASP A 100 13.79 0.92 1.51
C ASP A 100 12.41 1.23 0.92
N TYR A 101 12.13 2.49 0.57
CA TYR A 101 10.90 2.84 -0.16
C TYR A 101 10.87 2.19 -1.56
N VAL A 102 11.98 2.23 -2.31
CA VAL A 102 12.06 1.57 -3.62
C VAL A 102 11.81 0.07 -3.49
N ARG A 103 12.51 -0.60 -2.55
CA ARG A 103 12.35 -2.04 -2.29
C ARG A 103 10.92 -2.39 -1.92
N SER A 104 10.30 -1.60 -1.05
CA SER A 104 8.91 -1.82 -0.61
C SER A 104 7.91 -1.69 -1.76
N ALA A 105 8.10 -0.70 -2.62
CA ALA A 105 7.28 -0.54 -3.82
C ALA A 105 7.44 -1.72 -4.79
N GLU A 106 8.67 -2.20 -5.00
CA GLU A 106 8.94 -3.35 -5.85
C GLU A 106 8.30 -4.64 -5.31
N GLU A 107 8.44 -4.91 -4.02
CA GLU A 107 7.86 -6.10 -3.38
C GLU A 107 6.34 -6.15 -3.61
N ILE A 108 5.63 -5.03 -3.49
CA ILE A 108 4.19 -4.96 -3.77
C ILE A 108 3.90 -5.16 -5.28
N LEU A 109 4.68 -4.53 -6.16
CA LEU A 109 4.47 -4.62 -7.62
C LEU A 109 4.73 -6.02 -8.18
N ASN A 110 5.57 -6.80 -7.51
CA ASN A 110 5.90 -8.16 -7.93
C ASN A 110 4.87 -9.20 -7.49
N ILE A 111 3.85 -8.81 -6.71
CA ILE A 111 2.73 -9.69 -6.38
C ILE A 111 1.85 -9.85 -7.62
N THR A 112 2.01 -10.95 -8.34
CA THR A 112 1.24 -11.25 -9.55
C THR A 112 -0.04 -12.04 -9.27
N ASN A 113 -0.11 -12.70 -8.11
CA ASN A 113 -1.23 -13.56 -7.77
C ASN A 113 -2.50 -12.75 -7.49
N ASP A 114 -3.63 -13.33 -7.86
CA ASP A 114 -4.95 -12.86 -7.44
C ASP A 114 -5.13 -13.10 -5.95
N PHE A 115 -5.73 -12.12 -5.27
CA PHE A 115 -5.97 -12.18 -3.85
C PHE A 115 -6.92 -13.34 -3.50
N GLN A 116 -6.38 -14.33 -2.79
CA GLN A 116 -7.15 -15.42 -2.22
C GLN A 116 -7.70 -15.03 -0.85
N GLU A 117 -8.56 -15.86 -0.28
CA GLU A 117 -9.30 -15.53 0.95
C GLU A 117 -8.40 -15.18 2.16
N ASP A 118 -7.25 -15.85 2.28
CA ASP A 118 -6.31 -15.65 3.39
C ASP A 118 -5.24 -14.60 3.09
N ASP A 119 -4.92 -14.43 1.81
CA ASP A 119 -3.95 -13.48 1.24
C ASP A 119 -2.65 -13.37 2.05
N THR A 120 -2.12 -14.53 2.46
CA THR A 120 -1.00 -14.64 3.39
C THR A 120 0.26 -13.96 2.85
N ASP A 121 0.52 -14.08 1.55
CA ASP A 121 1.67 -13.48 0.90
C ASP A 121 1.63 -11.95 0.98
N PHE A 122 0.48 -11.34 0.66
CA PHE A 122 0.36 -9.89 0.72
C PHE A 122 0.43 -9.38 2.16
N LYS A 123 -0.20 -10.09 3.11
CA LYS A 123 -0.06 -9.77 4.55
C LYS A 123 1.40 -9.82 4.98
N MET A 124 2.13 -10.87 4.61
CA MET A 124 3.54 -11.01 4.95
C MET A 124 4.37 -9.85 4.36
N VAL A 125 4.13 -9.49 3.09
CA VAL A 125 4.78 -8.32 2.47
C VAL A 125 4.46 -7.04 3.24
N LEU A 126 3.19 -6.82 3.63
CA LEU A 126 2.80 -5.66 4.44
C LEU A 126 3.50 -5.63 5.80
N THR A 127 3.57 -6.76 6.50
CA THR A 127 4.27 -6.88 7.78
C THR A 127 5.75 -6.55 7.63
N ASN A 128 6.41 -7.10 6.61
CA ASN A 128 7.82 -6.85 6.33
C ASN A 128 8.09 -5.37 6.02
N ILE A 129 7.20 -4.72 5.26
CA ILE A 129 7.28 -3.28 4.99
C ILE A 129 7.10 -2.50 6.29
N PHE A 130 6.09 -2.81 7.10
CA PHE A 130 5.86 -2.13 8.37
C PHE A 130 7.08 -2.20 9.29
N THR A 131 7.68 -3.38 9.46
CA THR A 131 8.89 -3.56 10.29
C THR A 131 10.09 -2.80 9.70
N ARG A 132 10.32 -2.87 8.38
CA ARG A 132 11.44 -2.19 7.71
C ARG A 132 11.41 -0.67 7.92
N HIS A 133 10.22 -0.07 7.87
CA HIS A 133 10.05 1.37 8.04
C HIS A 133 9.94 1.80 9.51
N GLY A 134 10.09 0.90 10.48
CA GLY A 134 9.95 1.19 11.91
C GLY A 134 10.89 2.29 12.41
N ASP A 135 12.14 2.29 11.95
CA ASP A 135 13.17 3.25 12.40
C ASP A 135 13.33 4.46 11.49
N THR A 136 12.43 4.64 10.50
CA THR A 136 12.53 5.73 9.49
C THR A 136 12.71 7.10 10.14
N LEU A 137 11.96 7.40 11.21
CA LEU A 137 12.05 8.69 11.89
C LEU A 137 13.43 8.94 12.50
N ILE A 138 14.06 7.89 13.05
CA ILE A 138 15.39 7.98 13.63
C ILE A 138 16.42 8.18 12.52
N GLU A 139 16.31 7.46 11.42
CA GLU A 139 17.24 7.58 10.29
C GLU A 139 17.12 8.94 9.58
N VAL A 140 15.92 9.50 9.45
CA VAL A 140 15.74 10.87 8.95
C VAL A 140 16.40 11.88 9.88
N ALA A 141 16.25 11.73 11.21
CA ALA A 141 16.84 12.65 12.18
C ALA A 141 18.38 12.60 12.23
N ARG A 142 19.00 11.52 11.74
CA ARG A 142 20.47 11.37 11.65
C ARG A 142 21.09 12.01 10.41
N GLY A 143 20.30 12.28 9.36
CA GLY A 143 20.73 13.00 8.16
C GLY A 143 20.56 14.49 8.35
#